data_AF-A0A954LFP0-F1
#
_entry.id   AF-A0A954LFP0-F1
#
_cell.length_a   1.000
_cell.length_b   1.000
_cell.length_c   1.000
_cell.angle_alpha   90.00
_cell.angle_beta   90.00
_cell.angle_gamma   90.00
#
_symmetry.space_group_name_H-M   'P 1'
#
loop_
_entity.id
_entity.type
_entity.pdbx_description
1 polymer ?
#
loop_
_entity_poly.entity_id
_entity_poly.type
_entity_poly.pdbx_seq_one_letter_code
_entity_poly.pdbx_strand_id
1 'polypeptide(L)' 'MDHRIVRKLEDELEKAIAAVFETTDREELPLDPHGPTVHLMAKAAVTVYEAAVENQRPKSVAKRKPH' A
#
# COMPACT_ATOMS: atom_id res chain seq x y z
N MET A 1 4.22 -11.06 -0.19
CA MET A 1 5.48 -10.35 -0.52
C MET A 1 6.52 -10.65 0.57
N ASP A 2 7.81 -10.28 0.44
CA ASP A 2 8.75 -10.41 1.58
C ASP A 2 8.45 -9.31 2.61
N HIS A 3 8.33 -9.67 3.90
CA HIS A 3 8.01 -8.75 4.99
C HIS A 3 8.97 -7.55 5.12
N ARG A 4 10.25 -7.70 4.76
CA ARG A 4 11.21 -6.58 4.74
C ARG A 4 10.86 -5.57 3.66
N ILE A 5 10.38 -6.04 2.52
CA ILE A 5 9.96 -5.18 1.40
C ILE A 5 8.64 -4.50 1.75
N VAL A 6 7.70 -5.22 2.36
CA VAL A 6 6.44 -4.66 2.88
C VAL A 6 6.72 -3.49 3.82
N ARG A 7 7.55 -3.71 4.86
CA ARG A 7 7.90 -2.66 5.81
C ARG A 7 8.57 -1.45 5.15
N LYS A 8 9.47 -1.70 4.20
CA LYS A 8 10.12 -0.61 3.45
C LYS A 8 9.11 0.21 2.65
N LEU A 9 8.14 -0.45 2.00
CA LEU A 9 7.08 0.24 1.27
C LEU A 9 6.15 1.01 2.20
N GLU A 10 5.81 0.46 3.37
CA GLU A 10 5.03 1.16 4.40
C GLU A 10 5.76 2.45 4.81
N ASP A 11 7.06 2.38 5.13
CA ASP A 11 7.86 3.54 5.52
C ASP A 11 8.00 4.59 4.40
N GLU A 12 8.15 4.15 3.15
CA GLU A 12 8.24 5.04 1.98
C GLU A 12 6.90 5.72 1.68
N LEU A 13 5.80 4.98 1.75
CA LEU A 13 4.46 5.51 1.53
C LEU A 13 4.03 6.44 2.66
N GLU A 14 4.35 6.13 3.91
CA GLU A 14 4.05 7.00 5.06
C GLU A 14 4.71 8.37 4.88
N LYS A 15 5.99 8.41 4.48
CA LYS A 15 6.71 9.66 4.19
C LYS A 15 6.12 10.39 2.98
N ALA A 16 5.79 9.67 1.91
CA ALA A 16 5.21 10.28 0.72
C ALA A 16 3.84 10.89 1.01
N ILE A 17 2.99 10.20 1.78
CA ILE A 17 1.67 10.69 2.17
C ILE A 17 1.81 11.90 3.11
N ALA A 18 2.71 11.85 4.10
CA ALA A 18 2.98 12.98 4.98
C ALA A 18 3.43 14.23 4.19
N ALA A 19 4.33 14.07 3.23
CA ALA A 19 4.83 15.17 2.40
C ALA A 19 3.71 15.80 1.54
N VAL A 20 2.74 15.02 1.08
CA VAL A 20 1.56 15.58 0.40
C VAL A 20 0.78 16.47 1.35
N PHE A 21 0.49 16.01 2.57
CA PHE A 21 -0.23 16.81 3.55
C PHE A 21 0.55 18.04 4.05
N GLU A 22 1.88 18.02 4.05
CA GLU A 22 2.71 19.18 4.35
C GLU A 22 2.68 20.26 3.25
N THR A 23 2.40 19.87 2.00
CA THR A 23 2.41 20.77 0.84
C THR A 23 1.01 21.18 0.37
N THR A 24 -0.02 20.47 0.82
CA THR A 24 -1.42 20.83 0.58
C THR A 24 -1.89 21.89 1.58
N ASP A 25 -2.54 22.94 1.08
CA ASP A 25 -3.09 23.97 1.94
C ASP A 25 -4.19 23.40 2.85
N ARG A 26 -4.16 23.75 4.14
CA ARG A 26 -5.15 23.26 5.12
C ARG A 26 -6.60 23.55 4.75
N GLU A 27 -6.85 24.59 3.97
CA GLU A 27 -8.19 24.94 3.48
C GLU A 27 -8.70 23.97 2.39
N GLU A 28 -7.81 23.24 1.73
CA GLU A 28 -8.15 22.23 0.72
C GLU A 28 -8.43 20.84 1.32
N LEU A 29 -8.09 20.64 2.59
CA LEU A 29 -8.27 19.36 3.28
C LEU A 29 -9.45 19.43 4.26
N PRO A 30 -10.36 18.44 4.23
CA PRO A 30 -11.43 18.39 5.21
C PRO A 30 -10.92 18.16 6.63
N LEU A 31 -9.74 17.54 6.78
CA LEU A 31 -9.12 17.17 8.05
C LEU A 31 -7.59 17.17 7.90
N ASP A 32 -6.88 17.59 8.97
CA ASP A 32 -5.42 17.48 9.10
C ASP A 32 -5.08 16.11 9.73
N PRO A 33 -4.53 15.14 8.97
CA PRO A 33 -4.33 13.79 9.46
C PRO A 33 -3.15 13.72 10.43
N HIS A 34 -3.40 13.25 11.65
CA HIS A 34 -2.35 12.94 12.61
C HIS A 34 -1.46 11.77 12.14
N GLY A 35 -0.22 11.70 12.65
CA GLY A 35 0.75 10.66 12.30
C GLY A 35 0.22 9.21 12.29
N PRO A 36 -0.56 8.76 13.30
CA PRO A 36 -1.15 7.42 13.27
C PRO A 36 -2.12 7.18 12.10
N THR A 37 -2.82 8.20 11.65
CA THR A 37 -3.70 8.14 10.47
C THR A 37 -2.88 7.95 9.21
N VAL A 38 -1.81 8.73 9.04
CA VAL A 38 -0.88 8.61 7.90
C VAL A 38 -0.24 7.22 7.86
N HIS A 39 0.17 6.69 9.01
CA HIS A 39 0.70 5.33 9.15
C HIS A 39 -0.31 4.26 8.69
N LEU A 40 -1.59 4.38 9.08
CA LEU A 40 -2.65 3.46 8.64
C LEU A 40 -2.93 3.57 7.14
N MET A 41 -2.89 4.78 6.57
CA MET A 41 -3.04 4.98 5.13
C MET A 41 -1.92 4.30 4.34
N ALA A 42 -0.67 4.40 4.80
CA ALA A 42 0.46 3.72 4.18
C ALA A 42 0.28 2.20 4.16
N LYS A 43 -0.14 1.62 5.30
CA LYS A 43 -0.44 0.17 5.41
C LYS A 43 -1.57 -0.27 4.48
N ALA A 44 -2.63 0.53 4.39
CA ALA A 44 -3.74 0.25 3.49
C ALA A 44 -3.29 0.27 2.02
N ALA A 45 -2.47 1.26 1.64
CA ALA A 45 -1.91 1.35 0.29
C ALA A 45 -1.01 0.15 -0.05
N VAL A 46 -0.15 -0.30 0.87
CA VAL A 46 0.66 -1.52 0.68
C VAL A 46 -0.22 -2.75 0.52
N THR A 47 -1.26 -2.90 1.34
CA THR A 47 -2.19 -4.03 1.26
C THR A 47 -2.88 -4.09 -0.11
N VAL A 48 -3.32 -2.94 -0.64
CA VAL A 48 -3.92 -2.86 -1.99
C VAL A 48 -2.91 -3.27 -3.06
N TYR A 49 -1.66 -2.83 -2.95
CA TYR A 49 -0.59 -3.21 -3.87
C TYR A 49 -0.28 -4.71 -3.82
N GLU A 50 -0.17 -5.29 -2.63
CA GLU A 50 0.04 -6.72 -2.45
C GLU A 50 -1.09 -7.53 -3.09
N ALA A 51 -2.35 -7.14 -2.83
CA ALA A 51 -3.51 -7.78 -3.43
C ALA A 51 -3.51 -7.66 -4.97
N ALA A 52 -3.12 -6.50 -5.51
CA ALA A 52 -3.00 -6.31 -6.95
C ALA A 52 -1.93 -7.22 -7.57
N VAL A 53 -0.76 -7.34 -6.93
CA VAL A 53 0.32 -8.24 -7.37
C VAL A 53 -0.12 -9.71 -7.30
N GLU A 54 -0.83 -10.11 -6.25
CA GLU A 54 -1.37 -11.45 -6.12
C GLU A 54 -2.40 -11.78 -7.20
N ASN A 55 -3.30 -10.83 -7.50
CA ASN A 55 -4.32 -10.99 -8.55
C ASN A 55 -3.73 -11.04 -9.97
N GLN A 56 -2.56 -10.43 -10.19
CA GLN A 56 -1.85 -10.48 -11.48
C GLN A 56 -1.03 -11.76 -11.68
N ARG A 57 -0.78 -12.54 -10.63
CA ARG A 57 -0.08 -13.82 -10.79
C ARG A 57 -0.97 -14.77 -11.60
N PRO A 58 -0.46 -15.34 -12.72
CA PRO A 58 -1.20 -16.36 -13.45
C PRO A 58 -1.55 -17.48 -12.48
N LYS A 59 -2.84 -17.84 -12.39
CA LYS A 59 -3.24 -19.08 -11.73
C LYS A 59 -2.43 -20.18 -12.42
N SER A 60 -1.45 -20.76 -11.73
CA SER A 60 -0.70 -21.89 -12.28
C SER A 60 -1.72 -22.94 -12.71
N VAL A 61 -1.87 -23.11 -14.03
CA VAL A 61 -2.79 -24.08 -14.61
C VAL A 61 -2.42 -25.42 -13.99
N ALA A 62 -3.30 -25.96 -13.16
CA ALA A 62 -3.17 -27.30 -12.62
C ALA A 62 -2.98 -28.23 -13.82
N LYS A 63 -1.77 -28.77 -13.98
CA LYS A 63 -1.44 -29.74 -15.02
C LYS A 63 -2.46 -30.88 -14.93
N ARG A 64 -3.28 -31.01 -15.97
CA ARG A 64 -4.16 -32.16 -16.20
C ARG A 64 -3.34 -33.44 -16.02
N LYS A 65 -3.76 -34.34 -15.13
CA LYS A 65 -3.33 -35.75 -15.18
C LYS A 65 -4.18 -36.42 -16.27
N PRO A 66 -3.58 -36.95 -17.34
CA PRO A 66 -4.28 -37.90 -18.21
C PRO A 66 -4.37 -39.25 -17.46
N HIS A 67 -5.58 -39.80 -17.40
CA HIS A 67 -5.84 -41.21 -17.10
C HIS A 67 -5.84 -42.01 -18.39
#